data_AF-A0A173DTA0-F1
#
_entry.id   AF-A0A173DTA0-F1
#
_cell.length_a   1.000
_cell.length_b   1.000
_cell.length_c   1.000
_cell.angle_alpha   90.00
_cell.angle_beta   90.00
_cell.angle_gamma   90.00
#
_symmetry.space_group_name_H-M   'P 1'
#
loop_
_entity.id
_entity.type
_entity.pdbx_description
1 polymer ?
#
loop_
_entity_poly.entity_id
_entity_poly.type
_entity_poly.pdbx_seq_one_letter_code
_entity_poly.pdbx_strand_id
1 'polypeptide(L)'
;MGVGVRHAGDDNSAAFRIPGLVTTNKGTLLGVYDVRYNSSVDLQEHVDVGLSRSTDGGKTWEKMRLPLAFGEFGGLPAGQNGVGDPSILVDTKTNNVWVVAAWTHGMGNQRAWWSSHPGMDMNHTAQLVLAKSTDDGKTWSAPINITEQVKDPSWYFLLQGPGRGIT
;
A
#
# COMPACT_ATOMS: atom_id res chain seq x y z
N MET A 1 -4.25 4.89 -27.66
CA MET A 1 -5.41 4.91 -26.72
C MET A 1 -4.92 4.52 -25.33
N GLY A 2 -5.51 5.07 -24.28
CA GLY A 2 -5.19 4.72 -22.88
C GLY A 2 -6.22 3.74 -22.29
N VAL A 3 -5.84 3.06 -21.20
CA VAL A 3 -6.73 2.18 -20.42
C VAL A 3 -6.92 2.79 -19.04
N GLY A 4 -8.17 3.05 -18.64
CA GLY A 4 -8.49 3.38 -17.26
C GLY A 4 -8.47 2.12 -16.41
N VAL A 5 -7.33 1.85 -15.76
CA VAL A 5 -7.12 0.61 -15.00
C VAL A 5 -8.14 0.49 -13.87
N ARG A 6 -8.34 1.58 -13.13
CA ARG A 6 -9.32 1.74 -12.04
C ARG A 6 -10.17 2.98 -12.25
N HIS A 7 -11.47 2.88 -12.02
CA HIS A 7 -12.42 3.99 -11.98
C HIS A 7 -13.11 4.08 -10.62
N ALA A 8 -13.67 5.24 -10.29
CA ALA A 8 -14.49 5.39 -9.09
C ALA A 8 -15.67 4.39 -9.13
N GLY A 9 -15.88 3.66 -8.04
CA GLY A 9 -16.91 2.63 -7.91
C GLY A 9 -16.48 1.22 -8.30
N ASP A 10 -15.34 1.04 -8.98
CA ASP A 10 -14.80 -0.30 -9.26
C ASP A 10 -14.59 -1.07 -7.95
N ASP A 11 -14.95 -2.35 -7.94
CA ASP A 11 -14.78 -3.25 -6.79
C ASP A 11 -15.35 -2.68 -5.46
N ASN A 12 -16.41 -1.88 -5.54
CA ASN A 12 -17.07 -1.20 -4.42
C ASN A 12 -16.18 -0.22 -3.64
N SER A 13 -15.17 0.37 -4.30
CA SER A 13 -14.34 1.42 -3.72
C SER A 13 -14.71 2.79 -4.28
N ALA A 14 -14.93 3.79 -3.42
CA ALA A 14 -15.27 5.13 -3.85
C ALA A 14 -14.14 5.79 -4.67
N ALA A 15 -12.88 5.54 -4.31
CA ALA A 15 -11.74 6.16 -4.98
C ALA A 15 -10.48 5.28 -4.99
N PHE A 16 -9.64 5.52 -5.99
CA PHE A 16 -8.30 4.92 -6.09
C PHE A 16 -7.28 6.04 -6.29
N ARG A 17 -6.17 6.02 -5.56
CA ARG A 17 -5.15 7.08 -5.60
C ARG A 17 -3.74 6.51 -5.44
N ILE A 18 -2.75 7.39 -5.58
CA ILE A 18 -1.33 7.15 -5.28
C ILE A 18 -0.70 6.01 -6.13
N PRO A 19 -0.48 6.26 -7.42
CA PRO A 19 -0.01 5.22 -8.34
C PRO A 19 1.48 4.90 -8.15
N GLY A 20 1.81 3.62 -8.09
CA GLY A 20 3.14 3.07 -8.29
C GLY A 20 3.16 2.10 -9.46
N LEU A 21 4.24 2.05 -10.23
CA LEU A 21 4.34 1.18 -11.41
C LEU A 21 5.75 0.62 -11.61
N VAL A 22 5.84 -0.69 -11.79
CA VAL A 22 7.07 -1.40 -12.15
C VAL A 22 6.82 -2.41 -13.27
N THR A 23 7.91 -2.80 -13.91
CA THR A 23 7.97 -3.94 -14.83
C THR A 23 8.87 -5.00 -14.21
N THR A 24 8.38 -6.23 -14.09
CA THR A 24 9.18 -7.35 -13.58
C THR A 24 10.19 -7.82 -14.63
N ASN A 25 11.15 -8.67 -14.24
CA ASN A 25 12.10 -9.29 -15.17
C ASN A 25 11.40 -10.14 -16.25
N LYS A 26 10.13 -10.52 -16.04
CA LYS A 26 9.31 -11.28 -16.99
C LYS A 26 8.49 -10.39 -17.93
N GLY A 27 8.64 -9.05 -17.84
CA GLY A 27 7.87 -8.09 -18.63
C GLY A 27 6.46 -7.82 -18.09
N THR A 28 6.11 -8.38 -16.92
CA THR A 28 4.81 -8.16 -16.28
C THR A 28 4.74 -6.74 -15.72
N LEU A 29 3.65 -6.02 -15.97
CA LEU A 29 3.38 -4.74 -15.31
C LEU A 29 2.65 -4.97 -13.99
N LEU A 30 3.14 -4.33 -12.94
CA LEU A 30 2.50 -4.32 -11.62
C LEU A 30 2.25 -2.86 -11.22
N GLY A 31 0.97 -2.48 -11.19
CA GLY A 31 0.51 -1.17 -10.75
C GLY A 31 -0.09 -1.25 -9.36
N VAL A 32 0.46 -0.49 -8.40
CA VAL A 32 -0.08 -0.37 -7.03
C VAL A 32 -0.77 0.96 -6.82
N TYR A 33 -1.71 0.98 -5.88
CA TYR A 33 -2.51 2.17 -5.55
C TYR A 33 -3.23 1.95 -4.22
N ASP A 34 -3.67 3.05 -3.61
CA ASP A 34 -4.66 3.02 -2.53
C ASP A 34 -6.01 2.56 -3.09
N VAL A 35 -6.70 1.71 -2.33
CA VAL A 35 -8.12 1.38 -2.46
C VAL A 35 -8.84 2.11 -1.34
N ARG A 36 -9.43 3.27 -1.63
CA ARG A 36 -10.05 4.14 -0.62
C ARG A 36 -11.56 3.93 -0.65
N TYR A 37 -12.03 3.02 0.20
CA TYR A 37 -13.37 2.46 0.09
C TYR A 37 -14.47 3.49 0.29
N ASN A 38 -14.36 4.35 1.31
CA ASN A 38 -15.48 5.22 1.68
C ASN A 38 -15.44 6.59 0.98
N SER A 39 -14.25 7.13 0.68
CA SER A 39 -14.11 8.42 -0.01
C SER A 39 -12.68 8.64 -0.53
N SER A 40 -12.37 9.82 -1.08
CA SER A 40 -11.04 10.14 -1.63
C SER A 40 -10.04 10.72 -0.62
N VAL A 41 -10.42 10.84 0.66
CA VAL A 41 -9.56 11.43 1.71
C VAL A 41 -8.32 10.58 1.99
N ASP A 42 -7.25 11.19 2.49
CA ASP A 42 -6.00 10.48 2.84
C ASP A 42 -6.16 9.61 4.09
N LEU A 43 -5.14 8.92 4.56
CA LEU A 43 -5.20 8.26 5.88
C LEU A 43 -5.47 9.30 6.99
N GLN A 44 -6.17 8.99 8.07
CA GLN A 44 -6.78 7.71 8.42
C GLN A 44 -8.13 7.50 7.72
N GLU A 45 -8.38 6.27 7.24
CA GLU A 45 -9.65 5.81 6.67
C GLU A 45 -9.59 4.29 6.42
N HIS A 46 -10.67 3.69 5.90
CA HIS A 46 -10.67 2.34 5.36
C HIS A 46 -9.94 2.38 4.01
N VAL A 47 -8.64 2.13 4.07
CA VAL A 47 -7.75 2.10 2.91
C VAL A 47 -6.94 0.82 2.93
N ASP A 48 -6.93 0.12 1.81
CA ASP A 48 -6.01 -0.98 1.55
C ASP A 48 -5.03 -0.60 0.43
N VAL A 49 -3.93 -1.34 0.30
CA VAL A 49 -3.09 -1.27 -0.90
C VAL A 49 -3.59 -2.30 -1.90
N GLY A 50 -4.01 -1.81 -3.06
CA GLY A 50 -4.42 -2.61 -4.21
C GLY A 50 -3.29 -2.80 -5.22
N LEU A 51 -3.41 -3.86 -6.02
CA LEU A 51 -2.53 -4.14 -7.15
C LEU A 51 -3.30 -4.63 -8.37
N SER A 52 -3.03 -4.02 -9.51
CA SER A 52 -3.40 -4.49 -10.84
C SER A 52 -2.18 -5.09 -11.55
N ARG A 53 -2.35 -6.27 -12.15
CA ARG A 53 -1.29 -7.02 -12.84
C ARG A 53 -1.63 -7.19 -14.32
N SER A 54 -0.68 -6.94 -15.21
CA SER A 54 -0.82 -7.15 -16.66
C SER A 54 0.36 -7.91 -17.25
N THR A 55 0.08 -8.90 -18.09
CA THR A 55 1.10 -9.71 -18.81
C THR A 55 1.16 -9.43 -20.30
N ASP A 56 0.42 -8.43 -20.79
CA ASP A 56 0.28 -8.13 -22.22
C ASP A 56 0.60 -6.66 -22.56
N GLY A 57 1.44 -6.03 -21.72
CA GLY A 57 1.87 -4.64 -21.90
C GLY A 57 0.81 -3.61 -21.52
N GLY A 58 -0.12 -3.96 -20.63
CA GLY A 58 -1.16 -3.05 -20.12
C GLY A 58 -2.42 -2.99 -20.97
N LYS A 59 -2.60 -3.92 -21.92
CA LYS A 59 -3.82 -4.00 -22.73
C LYS A 59 -4.98 -4.57 -21.92
N THR A 60 -4.71 -5.61 -21.12
CA THR A 60 -5.64 -6.17 -20.15
C THR A 60 -5.00 -6.22 -18.77
N TRP A 61 -5.84 -6.15 -17.74
CA TRP A 61 -5.44 -6.18 -16.35
C TRP A 61 -6.25 -7.27 -15.64
N GLU A 62 -5.56 -8.08 -14.85
CA GLU A 62 -6.18 -9.14 -14.05
C GLU A 62 -7.05 -8.55 -12.93
N LYS A 63 -7.86 -9.41 -12.28
CA LYS A 63 -8.59 -9.05 -11.07
C LYS A 63 -7.65 -8.42 -10.04
N MET A 64 -8.10 -7.33 -9.42
CA MET A 64 -7.37 -6.62 -8.37
C MET A 64 -7.00 -7.57 -7.22
N ARG A 65 -5.78 -7.40 -6.72
CA ARG A 65 -5.26 -8.06 -5.51
C ARG A 65 -5.04 -7.03 -4.41
N LEU A 66 -4.96 -7.48 -3.16
CA LEU A 66 -4.68 -6.64 -1.99
C LEU A 66 -3.38 -7.08 -1.33
N PRO A 67 -2.20 -6.57 -1.76
CA PRO A 67 -0.92 -6.88 -1.11
C PRO A 67 -0.86 -6.57 0.39
N LEU A 68 -1.53 -5.50 0.83
CA LEU A 68 -1.57 -5.07 2.24
C LEU A 68 -3.01 -4.64 2.58
N ALA A 69 -3.58 -5.27 3.59
CA ALA A 69 -4.87 -4.96 4.17
C ALA A 69 -4.87 -5.40 5.64
N PHE A 70 -5.35 -4.56 6.55
CA PHE A 70 -5.32 -4.84 7.99
C PHE A 70 -6.71 -5.10 8.59
N GLY A 71 -7.79 -4.75 7.88
CA GLY A 71 -9.17 -5.01 8.33
C GLY A 71 -9.41 -4.53 9.76
N GLU A 72 -10.03 -5.36 10.61
CA GLU A 72 -10.34 -5.01 12.00
C GLU A 72 -9.24 -5.39 12.99
N PHE A 73 -7.96 -5.22 12.60
CA PHE A 73 -6.82 -5.54 13.46
C PHE A 73 -6.92 -4.85 14.83
N GLY A 74 -6.60 -5.59 15.90
CA GLY A 74 -6.69 -5.09 17.28
C GLY A 74 -8.12 -4.83 17.76
N GLY A 75 -9.15 -5.27 17.03
CA GLY A 75 -10.55 -5.03 17.36
C GLY A 75 -11.04 -3.61 17.05
N LEU A 76 -10.24 -2.79 16.38
CA LEU A 76 -10.66 -1.48 15.88
C LEU A 76 -11.38 -1.61 14.53
N PRO A 77 -12.33 -0.71 14.20
CA PRO A 77 -12.96 -0.71 12.88
C PRO A 77 -11.93 -0.63 11.75
N ALA A 78 -12.24 -1.19 10.58
CA ALA A 78 -11.36 -1.12 9.41
C ALA A 78 -10.99 0.33 9.02
N GLY A 79 -11.89 1.29 9.27
CA GLY A 79 -11.63 2.72 9.11
C GLY A 79 -10.55 3.31 10.02
N GLN A 80 -10.08 2.56 11.02
CA GLN A 80 -8.99 2.90 11.94
C GLN A 80 -7.79 1.98 11.76
N ASN A 81 -7.66 1.33 10.60
CA ASN A 81 -6.59 0.40 10.25
C ASN A 81 -6.12 0.59 8.80
N GLY A 82 -6.25 1.79 8.26
CA GLY A 82 -5.86 2.08 6.88
C GLY A 82 -4.37 1.86 6.62
N VAL A 83 -4.05 1.32 5.45
CA VAL A 83 -2.69 1.19 4.92
C VAL A 83 -2.63 1.78 3.52
N GLY A 84 -1.71 2.71 3.29
CA GLY A 84 -1.70 3.47 2.04
C GLY A 84 -0.37 4.14 1.70
N ASP A 85 -0.45 5.01 0.69
CA ASP A 85 0.64 5.71 0.03
C ASP A 85 1.71 4.77 -0.60
N PRO A 86 1.33 3.68 -1.28
CA PRO A 86 2.25 2.59 -1.59
C PRO A 86 3.41 3.00 -2.49
N SER A 87 4.54 2.32 -2.29
CA SER A 87 5.69 2.34 -3.19
C SER A 87 6.11 0.92 -3.52
N ILE A 88 6.35 0.64 -4.79
CA ILE A 88 6.68 -0.71 -5.30
C ILE A 88 8.08 -0.75 -5.93
N LEU A 89 8.81 -1.85 -5.73
CA LEU A 89 10.06 -2.11 -6.44
C LEU A 89 10.18 -3.57 -6.86
N VAL A 90 11.03 -3.81 -7.85
CA VAL A 90 11.45 -5.14 -8.28
C VAL A 90 12.94 -5.26 -7.95
N ASP A 91 13.30 -6.26 -7.16
CA ASP A 91 14.68 -6.74 -7.05
C ASP A 91 15.06 -7.39 -8.38
N THR A 92 15.87 -6.68 -9.18
CA THR A 92 16.23 -7.15 -10.53
C THR A 92 17.16 -8.36 -10.52
N LYS A 93 17.77 -8.71 -9.38
CA LYS A 93 18.61 -9.91 -9.26
C LYS A 93 17.80 -11.18 -9.00
N THR A 94 16.67 -11.05 -8.28
CA THR A 94 15.87 -12.22 -7.87
C THR A 94 14.46 -12.25 -8.47
N ASN A 95 14.01 -11.17 -9.10
CA ASN A 95 12.63 -10.91 -9.51
C ASN A 95 11.62 -10.90 -8.35
N ASN A 96 12.10 -10.77 -7.11
CA ASN A 96 11.22 -10.52 -5.98
C ASN A 96 10.63 -9.12 -6.10
N VAL A 97 9.34 -9.01 -5.82
CA VAL A 97 8.63 -7.72 -5.84
C VAL A 97 8.33 -7.33 -4.40
N TRP A 98 8.59 -6.08 -4.06
CA TRP A 98 8.35 -5.52 -2.74
C TRP A 98 7.41 -4.34 -2.85
N VAL A 99 6.45 -4.29 -1.93
CA VAL A 99 5.58 -3.14 -1.71
C VAL A 99 5.81 -2.66 -0.29
N VAL A 100 6.04 -1.37 -0.13
CA VAL A 100 6.11 -0.68 1.15
C VAL A 100 4.94 0.29 1.26
N ALA A 101 4.32 0.38 2.43
CA ALA A 101 3.23 1.30 2.72
C ALA A 101 3.25 1.74 4.18
N ALA A 102 2.47 2.79 4.48
CA ALA A 102 2.28 3.28 5.84
C ALA A 102 0.95 2.74 6.40
N TRP A 103 1.02 1.95 7.46
CA TRP A 103 -0.17 1.49 8.20
C TRP A 103 -0.44 2.41 9.39
N THR A 104 -1.65 2.93 9.48
CA THR A 104 -2.11 3.80 10.57
C THR A 104 -3.16 3.08 11.40
N HIS A 105 -2.91 2.95 12.71
CA HIS A 105 -3.82 2.28 13.65
C HIS A 105 -4.45 3.32 14.60
N GLY A 106 -5.76 3.23 14.84
CA GLY A 106 -6.49 4.19 15.65
C GLY A 106 -6.71 5.52 14.93
N MET A 107 -6.24 6.62 15.51
CA MET A 107 -6.32 8.01 14.97
C MET A 107 -7.75 8.55 14.73
N GLY A 108 -8.80 7.80 15.07
CA GLY A 108 -10.18 8.18 14.81
C GLY A 108 -10.45 8.33 13.30
N ASN A 109 -11.02 9.46 12.88
CA ASN A 109 -11.21 9.81 11.46
C ASN A 109 -10.49 11.13 11.10
N GLN A 110 -9.36 11.39 11.76
CA GLN A 110 -8.48 12.53 11.48
C GLN A 110 -7.40 12.14 10.47
N ARG A 111 -6.71 13.12 9.87
CA ARG A 111 -5.64 12.78 8.91
C ARG A 111 -4.37 12.38 9.65
N ALA A 112 -3.78 11.28 9.23
CA ALA A 112 -2.58 10.69 9.83
C ALA A 112 -1.40 11.67 9.86
N TRP A 113 -1.33 12.60 8.89
CA TRP A 113 -0.30 13.64 8.82
C TRP A 113 -0.15 14.46 10.12
N TRP A 114 -1.25 14.65 10.87
CA TRP A 114 -1.26 15.35 12.16
C TRP A 114 -1.75 14.49 13.33
N SER A 115 -1.94 13.20 13.10
CA SER A 115 -2.41 12.25 14.13
C SER A 115 -1.41 11.13 14.41
N SER A 116 -0.34 11.00 13.62
CA SER A 116 0.85 10.24 13.98
C SER A 116 1.74 11.08 14.91
N HIS A 117 2.25 10.47 15.97
CA HIS A 117 3.04 11.12 17.01
C HIS A 117 4.40 10.44 17.22
N PRO A 118 5.34 11.08 17.93
CA PRO A 118 6.57 10.41 18.38
C PRO A 118 6.26 9.14 19.18
N GLY A 119 7.15 8.15 19.09
CA GLY A 119 6.95 6.80 19.58
C GLY A 119 7.36 5.74 18.56
N MET A 120 7.10 4.48 18.87
CA MET A 120 7.47 3.33 18.01
C MET A 120 6.31 2.37 17.75
N ASP A 121 5.43 2.16 18.74
CA ASP A 121 4.31 1.23 18.60
C ASP A 121 3.14 1.81 17.79
N MET A 122 2.24 0.91 17.36
CA MET A 122 1.10 1.23 16.52
C MET A 122 0.07 2.15 17.17
N ASN A 123 0.02 2.26 18.50
CA ASN A 123 -0.94 3.11 19.19
C ASN A 123 -0.51 4.58 19.20
N HIS A 124 0.76 4.87 18.88
CA HIS A 124 1.33 6.22 18.90
C HIS A 124 1.75 6.70 17.51
N THR A 125 2.36 5.84 16.69
CA THR A 125 2.90 6.22 15.39
C THR A 125 2.46 5.28 14.28
N ALA A 126 2.36 5.82 13.06
CA ALA A 126 2.23 5.02 11.86
C ALA A 126 3.41 4.02 11.72
N GLN A 127 3.09 2.86 11.17
CA GLN A 127 4.00 1.73 11.01
C GLN A 127 4.44 1.59 9.55
N LEU A 128 5.73 1.43 9.32
CA LEU A 128 6.29 1.16 8.00
C LEU A 128 6.26 -0.35 7.74
N VAL A 129 5.42 -0.78 6.80
CA VAL A 129 5.12 -2.20 6.56
C VAL A 129 5.46 -2.60 5.13
N LEU A 130 5.98 -3.82 4.97
CA LEU A 130 6.32 -4.42 3.69
C LEU A 130 5.44 -5.63 3.39
N ALA A 131 5.15 -5.85 2.11
CA ALA A 131 4.73 -7.15 1.59
C ALA A 131 5.65 -7.56 0.43
N LYS A 132 5.90 -8.86 0.30
CA LYS A 132 6.77 -9.43 -0.73
C LYS A 132 5.99 -10.41 -1.61
N SER A 133 6.22 -10.36 -2.91
CA SER A 133 5.85 -11.41 -3.85
C SER A 133 7.11 -12.08 -4.42
N THR A 134 7.14 -13.41 -4.40
CA THR A 134 8.20 -14.24 -5.00
C THR A 134 7.72 -14.94 -6.28
N ASP A 135 6.49 -14.66 -6.74
CA ASP A 135 5.81 -15.36 -7.82
C ASP A 135 5.28 -14.42 -8.91
N ASP A 136 6.01 -13.32 -9.16
CA ASP A 136 5.73 -12.33 -10.21
C ASP A 136 4.45 -11.52 -9.96
N GLY A 137 4.19 -11.19 -8.69
CA GLY A 137 3.07 -10.34 -8.24
C GLY A 137 1.74 -11.08 -8.10
N LYS A 138 1.73 -12.41 -8.08
CA LYS A 138 0.48 -13.21 -8.02
C LYS A 138 -0.02 -13.38 -6.60
N THR A 139 0.88 -13.66 -5.66
CA THR A 139 0.60 -13.77 -4.22
C THR A 139 1.56 -12.91 -3.42
N TRP A 140 1.14 -12.54 -2.21
CA TRP A 140 1.84 -11.61 -1.34
C TRP A 140 1.99 -12.21 0.06
N SER A 141 3.12 -11.96 0.69
CA SER A 141 3.38 -12.38 2.08
C SER A 141 2.45 -11.68 3.06
N ALA A 142 2.37 -12.20 4.29
CA ALA A 142 1.90 -11.40 5.41
C ALA A 142 2.75 -10.12 5.58
N PRO A 143 2.20 -9.04 6.18
CA PRO A 143 2.94 -7.81 6.41
C PRO A 143 4.19 -8.02 7.27
N ILE A 144 5.28 -7.38 6.89
CA ILE A 144 6.55 -7.35 7.63
C ILE A 144 6.72 -5.93 8.15
N ASN A 145 6.69 -5.75 9.46
CA ASN A 145 6.89 -4.44 10.08
C ASN A 145 8.39 -4.14 10.21
N ILE A 146 8.84 -3.05 9.60
CA ILE A 146 10.24 -2.62 9.63
C ILE A 146 10.45 -1.31 10.42
N THR A 147 9.42 -0.82 11.10
CA THR A 147 9.45 0.46 11.83
C THR A 147 10.64 0.54 12.79
N GLU A 148 10.87 -0.50 13.60
CA GLU A 148 11.98 -0.56 14.56
C GLU A 148 13.38 -0.54 13.93
N GLN A 149 13.49 -0.88 12.64
CA GLN A 149 14.77 -0.93 11.96
C GLN A 149 15.24 0.46 11.49
N VAL A 150 14.30 1.37 11.20
CA VAL A 150 14.59 2.60 10.45
C VAL A 150 13.99 3.88 11.04
N LYS A 151 13.06 3.78 12.00
CA LYS A 151 12.40 4.94 12.58
C LYS A 151 13.15 5.45 13.81
N ASP A 152 13.40 6.76 13.85
CA ASP A 152 13.77 7.45 15.09
C ASP A 152 12.52 7.66 15.97
N PRO A 153 12.56 7.33 17.28
CA PRO A 153 11.43 7.53 18.19
C PRO A 153 10.94 8.98 18.28
N SER A 154 11.79 9.97 18.01
CA SER A 154 11.43 11.40 18.03
C SER A 154 10.64 11.86 16.81
N TRP A 155 10.67 11.11 15.70
CA TRP A 155 9.94 11.48 14.49
C TRP A 155 8.44 11.25 14.65
N TYR A 156 7.63 12.22 14.23
CA TYR A 156 6.17 12.12 14.27
C TYR A 156 5.63 11.08 13.29
N PHE A 157 6.22 11.00 12.09
CA PHE A 157 5.75 10.13 11.03
C PHE A 157 6.93 9.75 10.13
N LEU A 158 7.17 8.45 9.98
CA LEU A 158 8.03 7.89 8.94
C LEU A 158 7.16 7.11 7.95
N LEU A 159 7.31 7.41 6.66
CA LEU A 159 6.66 6.69 5.56
C LEU A 159 7.56 6.67 4.32
N GLN A 160 7.25 5.77 3.39
CA GLN A 160 7.81 5.75 2.05
C GLN A 160 7.47 7.01 1.23
N GLY A 161 8.34 7.38 0.30
CA GLY A 161 7.93 8.20 -0.84
C GLY A 161 7.04 7.38 -1.77
N PRO A 162 5.80 7.81 -2.05
CA PRO A 162 4.87 7.04 -2.87
C PRO A 162 5.37 6.88 -4.31
N GLY A 163 4.98 5.79 -4.97
CA GLY A 163 5.35 5.50 -6.35
C GLY A 163 6.21 4.25 -6.50
N ARG A 164 7.53 4.41 -6.66
CA ARG A 164 8.43 3.26 -6.87
C ARG A 164 9.82 3.41 -6.27
N GLY A 165 10.44 2.27 -5.97
CA GLY A 165 11.87 2.13 -5.71
C GLY A 165 12.66 1.57 -6.90
N ILE A 166 13.92 1.21 -6.66
CA ILE A 166 14.90 0.73 -7.66
C ILE A 166 15.80 -0.38 -7.10
N THR A 167 16.56 -1.03 -7.98
CA THR A 167 17.67 -1.97 -7.68
C THR A 167 18.90 -1.54 -8.47
#